data_AF-A0A9C9EPR0-F1
#
_entry.id   AF-A0A9C9EPR0-F1
#
_cell.length_a   1.000
_cell.length_b   1.000
_cell.length_c   1.000
_cell.angle_alpha   90.00
_cell.angle_beta   90.00
_cell.angle_gamma   90.00
#
_symmetry.space_group_name_H-M   'P 1'
#
loop_
_entity.id
_entity.type
_entity.pdbx_description
1 polymer ?
#
loop_
_entity_poly.entity_id
_entity_poly.type
_entity_poly.pdbx_seq_one_letter_code
_entity_poly.pdbx_strand_id
1 'polypeptide(L)' 'MRRVIIMGAAGRDFHNFNTYYRNNPEREVVAFTATQIPDIEGRIYPPELAGERYPDGIPILSEDDLTNLIDK' A
#
# COMPACT_ATOMS: atom_id res chain seq x y z
N MET A 1 -7.22 12.57 -9.27
CA MET A 1 -6.79 11.51 -8.33
C MET A 1 -5.37 11.10 -8.68
N ARG A 2 -4.44 11.06 -7.72
CA ARG A 2 -3.06 10.63 -7.92
C ARG A 2 -2.87 9.24 -7.33
N ARG A 3 -2.32 8.32 -8.10
CA ARG A 3 -1.92 6.98 -7.63
C ARG A 3 -0.64 7.10 -6.82
N VAL A 4 -0.57 6.39 -5.70
CA VAL A 4 0.53 6.45 -4.74
C VAL A 4 0.96 5.03 -4.42
N ILE A 5 2.26 4.80 -4.42
CA ILE A 5 2.88 3.60 -3.86
C ILE A 5 3.55 4.04 -2.56
N ILE A 6 3.33 3.28 -1.49
CA ILE A 6 4.02 3.51 -0.20
C ILE A 6 5.14 2.49 -0.10
N MET A 7 6.38 2.97 -0.01
CA MET A 7 7.53 2.09 0.18
C MET A 7 7.66 1.71 1.65
N GLY A 8 7.49 0.43 1.94
CA GLY A 8 7.41 -0.12 3.29
C GLY A 8 6.02 -0.69 3.63
N ALA A 9 6.01 -1.74 4.45
CA ALA A 9 4.81 -2.51 4.78
C ALA A 9 4.73 -2.86 6.28
N ALA A 10 5.07 -1.91 7.15
CA ALA A 10 4.92 -2.04 8.60
C ALA A 10 4.85 -0.67 9.30
N GLY A 11 4.59 -0.68 10.61
CA GLY A 11 4.81 0.47 11.49
C GLY A 11 4.33 1.82 10.93
N ARG A 12 5.29 2.70 10.60
CA ARG A 12 5.02 4.06 10.12
C ARG A 12 4.30 4.10 8.77
N ASP A 13 4.54 3.14 7.90
CA ASP A 13 4.00 3.13 6.55
C ASP A 13 2.48 2.91 6.58
N PHE A 14 2.07 1.92 7.38
CA PHE A 14 0.66 1.71 7.72
C PHE A 14 0.08 2.88 8.50
N HIS A 15 0.83 3.49 9.42
CA HIS A 15 0.36 4.66 10.15
C HIS A 15 0.08 5.85 9.22
N ASN A 16 0.98 6.16 8.30
CA ASN A 16 0.81 7.22 7.30
C ASN A 16 -0.40 6.93 6.41
N PHE A 17 -0.54 5.67 5.96
CA PHE A 17 -1.72 5.25 5.21
C PHE A 17 -3.00 5.53 6.01
N ASN A 18 -3.08 5.00 7.22
CA ASN A 18 -4.28 5.07 8.06
C ASN A 18 -4.68 6.49 8.45
N THR A 19 -3.71 7.38 8.67
CA THR A 19 -3.97 8.75 9.16
C THR A 19 -4.14 9.78 8.06
N TYR A 20 -3.45 9.62 6.92
CA TYR A 20 -3.44 10.63 5.87
C TYR A 20 -4.04 10.15 4.55
N TYR A 21 -3.78 8.91 4.12
CA TYR A 21 -4.16 8.45 2.78
C TYR A 21 -5.52 7.76 2.71
N ARG A 22 -5.89 6.98 3.73
CA ARG A 22 -7.05 6.08 3.77
C ARG A 22 -8.31 6.73 3.19
N ASN A 23 -8.66 7.90 3.70
CA ASN A 23 -9.89 8.61 3.33
C ASN A 23 -9.65 9.84 2.44
N ASN A 24 -8.46 10.00 1.85
CA ASN A 24 -8.12 11.18 1.04
C ASN A 24 -8.60 11.01 -0.42
N PRO A 25 -9.67 11.68 -0.87
CA PRO A 25 -10.25 11.46 -2.20
C PRO A 25 -9.33 11.88 -3.35
N GLU A 26 -8.30 12.69 -3.08
CA GLU A 26 -7.35 13.14 -4.10
C GLU A 26 -6.26 12.09 -4.38
N ARG A 27 -6.12 11.10 -3.51
CA ARG A 27 -5.06 10.09 -3.54
C ARG A 27 -5.63 8.67 -3.46
N GLU A 28 -4.96 7.77 -4.13
CA GLU A 28 -5.27 6.34 -4.10
C GLU A 28 -3.98 5.57 -3.88
N VAL A 29 -3.90 4.83 -2.78
CA VAL A 29 -2.73 3.99 -2.48
C VAL A 29 -2.96 2.65 -3.13
N VAL A 30 -2.17 2.35 -4.17
CA VAL A 30 -2.40 1.19 -5.03
C VAL A 30 -1.54 -0.02 -4.64
N ALA A 31 -0.47 0.21 -3.87
CA ALA A 31 0.38 -0.83 -3.32
C ALA A 31 1.20 -0.31 -2.13
N PHE A 32 1.52 -1.23 -1.22
CA PHE A 32 2.71 -1.14 -0.38
C PHE A 32 3.83 -1.95 -1.02
N THR A 33 5.09 -1.61 -0.77
CA THR A 33 6.24 -2.47 -1.11
C THR A 33 6.98 -2.94 0.14
N ALA A 34 7.68 -4.07 0.04
CA ALA A 34 8.48 -4.59 1.14
C ALA A 34 9.78 -5.25 0.66
N THR A 35 10.80 -5.26 1.52
CA THR A 35 12.13 -5.86 1.24
C THR A 35 12.65 -6.69 2.42
N GLN A 36 12.41 -6.25 3.66
CA GLN A 36 13.13 -6.73 4.84
C GLN A 36 12.36 -7.76 5.68
N ILE A 37 11.05 -7.87 5.51
CA ILE A 37 10.20 -8.72 6.35
C ILE A 37 9.94 -10.02 5.58
N PRO A 38 10.44 -11.17 6.06
CA PRO A 38 10.20 -12.46 5.41
C PRO A 38 8.71 -12.73 5.22
N ASP A 39 8.35 -13.29 4.07
CA ASP A 39 7.00 -13.74 3.72
C ASP A 39 5.89 -12.66 3.77
N ILE A 40 6.26 -11.37 3.81
CA ILE A 40 5.27 -10.28 3.78
C ILE A 40 4.81 -9.94 2.36
N GLU A 41 5.72 -10.08 1.37
CA GLU A 41 5.39 -9.86 -0.03
C GLU A 41 4.35 -10.87 -0.51
N GLY A 42 3.44 -10.44 -1.38
CA GLY A 42 2.28 -11.22 -1.82
C GLY A 42 1.10 -11.22 -0.84
N ARG A 43 1.25 -10.65 0.36
CA ARG A 43 0.13 -10.43 1.28
C ARG A 43 -0.69 -9.20 0.89
N ILE A 44 -1.83 -9.05 1.56
CA ILE A 44 -2.74 -7.92 1.39
C ILE A 44 -2.85 -7.17 2.72
N TYR A 45 -2.69 -5.86 2.69
CA TYR A 45 -3.14 -4.99 3.77
C TYR A 45 -4.67 -5.09 3.85
N PRO A 46 -5.23 -5.59 4.96
CA PRO A 46 -6.57 -6.16 5.00
C PRO A 46 -7.67 -5.12 4.70
N PRO A 47 -8.71 -5.48 3.92
CA PRO A 47 -9.85 -4.61 3.63
C PRO A 47 -10.49 -4.01 4.89
N GLU A 48 -10.60 -4.81 5.96
CA GLU A 48 -11.23 -4.39 7.21
C GLU A 48 -10.47 -3.24 7.90
N LEU A 49 -9.18 -3.07 7.59
CA LEU A 49 -8.36 -1.95 8.06
C LEU A 49 -8.18 -0.85 6.99
N ALA A 50 -8.40 -1.18 5.72
CA ALA A 50 -8.22 -0.26 4.60
C ALA A 50 -9.40 0.70 4.41
N GLY A 51 -10.59 0.33 4.88
CA GLY A 51 -11.80 1.17 4.82
C GLY A 51 -12.52 1.09 3.48
N GLU A 52 -13.66 1.77 3.38
CA GLU A 52 -14.65 1.60 2.29
C GLU A 52 -14.10 1.84 0.87
N ARG A 53 -13.03 2.63 0.74
CA ARG A 53 -12.39 2.92 -0.55
C ARG A 53 -11.50 1.79 -1.07
N TYR A 54 -11.20 0.80 -0.24
CA TYR A 54 -10.33 -0.34 -0.55
C TYR A 54 -11.01 -1.65 -0.14
N PRO A 55 -12.13 -2.02 -0.79
CA PRO A 55 -12.92 -3.21 -0.44
C PRO A 55 -12.15 -4.53 -0.61
N ASP A 56 -11.12 -4.53 -1.47
CA ASP A 56 -10.25 -5.68 -1.71
C ASP A 56 -8.91 -5.58 -0.95
N GLY A 57 -8.76 -4.55 -0.10
CA GLY A 57 -7.51 -4.25 0.59
C GLY A 57 -6.48 -3.61 -0.34
N ILE A 58 -5.22 -3.63 0.08
CA ILE A 58 -4.10 -3.05 -0.70
C ILE A 58 -2.98 -4.09 -0.80
N PRO A 59 -2.51 -4.45 -2.00
CA PRO A 59 -1.47 -5.45 -2.15
C PRO A 59 -0.14 -4.97 -1.54
N ILE A 60 0.61 -5.91 -0.98
CA ILE A 60 1.99 -5.74 -0.55
C ILE A 60 2.87 -6.47 -1.55
N LEU A 61 3.62 -5.71 -2.35
CA LEU A 61 4.43 -6.24 -3.44
C LEU A 61 5.91 -6.22 -3.06
N SER A 62 6.73 -6.92 -3.84
CA SER A 62 8.18 -6.82 -3.70
C SER A 62 8.64 -5.41 -4.08
N GLU A 63 9.57 -4.83 -3.32
CA GLU A 63 10.14 -3.53 -3.68
C GLU A 63 11.01 -3.60 -4.93
N ASP A 64 11.54 -4.76 -5.28
CA ASP A 64 12.28 -4.98 -6.52
C ASP A 64 11.42 -4.72 -7.77
N ASP A 65 10.09 -4.82 -7.64
CA ASP A 65 9.14 -4.48 -8.71
C ASP A 65 8.87 -2.97 -8.85
N LEU A 66 9.43 -2.11 -8.00
CA LEU A 66 9.08 -0.69 -7.94
C LEU A 66 9.17 0.01 -9.30
N THR A 67 10.22 -0.25 -10.07
CA THR A 67 10.40 0.33 -11.41
C THR A 67 9.26 -0.06 -12.35
N ASN A 68 8.85 -1.33 -12.32
CA ASN A 68 7.71 -1.81 -13.11
C ASN A 68 6.37 -1.23 -12.63
N LEU A 69 6.25 -0.93 -11.33
CA LEU A 69 5.02 -0.40 -10.72
C LEU A 69 4.80 1.09 -11.04
N ILE A 70 5.86 1.88 -11.17
CA ILE A 70 5.75 3.32 -11.49
C ILE A 70 5.50 3.60 -12.97
N ASP A 71 5.83 2.66 -13.85
CA ASP A 71 5.62 2.78 -15.31
C ASP A 71 4.19 2.41 -15.76
N LYS A 72 3.36 1.90 -14.85
CA LYS A 72 1.93 1.55 -15.08
C LYS A 72 1.01 2.72 -14.77
#